data_AF-A0A6V7XP53-F1
#
_entry.id   AF-A0A6V7XP53-F1
#
_cell.length_a   1.000
_cell.length_b   1.000
_cell.length_c   1.000
_cell.angle_alpha   90.00
_cell.angle_beta   90.00
_cell.angle_gamma   90.00
#
_symmetry.space_group_name_H-M   'P 1'
#
loop_
_entity.id
_entity.type
_entity.pdbx_description
1 polymer ?
#
loop_
_entity_poly.entity_id
_entity_poly.type
_entity_poly.pdbx_seq_one_letter_code
_entity_poly.pdbx_strand_id
1 'polypeptide(L)'
;MEEIFNSNSLYAYKTYLSHELSYSQGAKNSHLNAAGYYYDTHTSQESGQSFTARKNLFVNSRTVQFISKLDADLFNQPQYLINHCEIDIEILPNEPKFVLIAPPPPVVLGAPAAQLTKYQFEIINCKLYVKN
;
A
#
# COMPACT_ATOMS: atom_id res chain seq x y z
N MET A 1 18.76 -23.07 5.54
CA MET A 1 17.92 -21.86 5.55
C MET A 1 16.56 -22.29 6.02
N GLU A 2 16.22 -21.91 7.25
CA GLU A 2 14.88 -22.12 7.80
C GLU A 2 14.14 -20.80 7.60
N GLU A 3 12.94 -20.86 7.00
CA GLU A 3 12.10 -19.68 6.84
C GLU A 3 11.56 -19.31 8.22
N ILE A 4 12.13 -18.26 8.82
CA ILE A 4 11.75 -17.82 10.17
C ILE A 4 10.37 -17.13 10.16
N PHE A 5 9.92 -16.63 9.01
CA PHE A 5 8.65 -15.94 8.89
C PHE A 5 8.09 -16.02 7.45
N ASN A 6 6.96 -16.71 7.28
CA ASN A 6 6.18 -16.68 6.03
C ASN A 6 5.02 -15.70 6.17
N SER A 7 5.16 -14.56 5.52
CA SER A 7 4.07 -13.61 5.33
C SER A 7 3.53 -13.78 3.91
N ASN A 8 2.59 -14.73 3.73
CA ASN A 8 1.88 -14.86 2.45
C ASN A 8 1.09 -13.57 2.10
N SER A 9 0.33 -13.56 1.00
CA SER A 9 -0.60 -12.47 0.63
C SER A 9 -1.49 -11.91 1.76
N LEU A 10 -1.72 -12.66 2.84
CA LEU A 10 -2.43 -12.26 4.06
C LEU A 10 -1.74 -11.13 4.83
N TYR A 11 -0.42 -10.93 4.65
CA TYR A 11 0.30 -9.87 5.34
C TYR A 11 -0.25 -8.48 5.03
N ALA A 12 -0.66 -8.28 3.77
CA ALA A 12 -1.23 -7.02 3.32
C ALA A 12 -2.53 -6.68 4.06
N TYR A 13 -3.34 -7.69 4.40
CA TYR A 13 -4.54 -7.53 5.21
C TYR A 13 -4.22 -7.19 6.66
N LYS A 14 -3.21 -7.84 7.25
CA LYS A 14 -2.73 -7.51 8.60
C LYS A 14 -2.30 -6.05 8.65
N THR A 15 -1.45 -5.61 7.72
CA THR A 15 -1.00 -4.22 7.60
C THR A 15 -2.18 -3.26 7.45
N TYR A 16 -3.10 -3.57 6.55
CA TYR A 16 -4.29 -2.74 6.32
C TYR A 16 -5.10 -2.56 7.62
N LEU A 17 -5.40 -3.64 8.33
CA LEU A 17 -6.15 -3.59 9.59
C LEU A 17 -5.37 -2.88 10.70
N SER A 18 -4.05 -3.07 10.79
CA SER A 18 -3.20 -2.36 11.75
C SER A 18 -3.20 -0.85 11.48
N HIS A 19 -3.12 -0.43 10.21
CA HIS A 19 -3.24 0.98 9.83
C HIS A 19 -4.59 1.57 10.22
N GLU A 20 -5.66 0.80 10.06
CA GLU A 20 -7.00 1.25 10.38
C GLU A 20 -7.26 1.34 11.88
N LEU A 21 -6.84 0.33 12.66
CA LEU A 21 -7.23 0.17 14.05
C LEU A 21 -6.19 0.72 15.05
N SER A 22 -4.91 0.74 14.70
CA SER A 22 -3.84 1.03 15.66
C SER A 22 -3.31 2.47 15.58
N TYR A 23 -3.50 3.15 14.45
CA TYR A 23 -2.96 4.50 14.24
C TYR A 23 -3.96 5.60 14.60
N SER A 24 -3.48 6.65 15.25
CA SER A 24 -4.26 7.84 15.54
C SER A 24 -4.56 8.64 14.26
N GLN A 25 -5.60 9.48 14.28
CA GLN A 25 -5.94 10.33 13.13
C GLN A 25 -4.77 11.23 12.68
N GLY A 26 -3.97 11.73 13.62
CA GLY A 26 -2.78 12.54 13.30
C GLY A 26 -1.71 11.75 12.54
N ALA A 27 -1.52 10.47 12.88
CA ALA A 27 -0.62 9.59 12.16
C ALA A 27 -1.16 9.24 10.75
N LYS A 28 -2.47 8.95 10.67
CA LYS A 28 -3.21 8.73 9.41
C LYS A 28 -3.05 9.91 8.44
N ASN A 29 -3.13 11.13 8.96
CA ASN A 29 -3.02 12.36 8.17
C ASN A 29 -1.57 12.80 7.87
N SER A 30 -0.55 12.10 8.41
CA SER A 30 0.86 12.44 8.22
C SER A 30 1.59 11.39 7.41
N HIS A 31 2.34 10.50 8.06
CA HIS A 31 3.20 9.52 7.37
C HIS A 31 2.39 8.44 6.63
N LEU A 32 1.22 8.04 7.13
CA LEU A 32 0.37 7.12 6.38
C LEU A 32 -0.19 7.81 5.12
N ASN A 33 -0.53 9.09 5.18
CA ASN A 33 -0.95 9.83 3.99
C ASN A 33 0.17 9.92 2.93
N ALA A 34 1.44 10.05 3.35
CA ALA A 34 2.59 9.97 2.45
C ALA A 34 2.75 8.58 1.77
N ALA A 35 2.25 7.52 2.43
CA ALA A 35 2.13 6.17 1.86
C ALA A 35 0.88 5.99 0.97
N GLY A 36 0.08 7.04 0.77
CA GLY A 36 -1.14 7.02 -0.05
C GLY A 36 -2.42 6.65 0.72
N TYR A 37 -2.37 6.60 2.04
CA TYR A 37 -3.54 6.34 2.87
C TYR A 37 -4.48 7.55 2.94
N TYR A 38 -5.77 7.30 2.75
CA TYR A 38 -6.84 8.28 2.97
C TYR A 38 -7.93 7.61 3.79
N TYR A 39 -8.26 8.21 4.94
CA TYR A 39 -9.22 7.65 5.88
C TYR A 39 -10.64 7.65 5.30
N ASP A 40 -11.24 6.49 5.06
CA ASP A 40 -12.62 6.40 4.58
C ASP A 40 -13.60 6.56 5.76
N THR A 41 -14.51 7.52 5.68
CA THR A 41 -15.54 7.76 6.72
C THR A 41 -16.71 6.78 6.63
N HIS A 42 -16.80 6.03 5.54
CA HIS A 42 -17.83 5.06 5.25
C HIS A 42 -17.20 3.70 4.95
N THR A 43 -18.00 2.65 4.98
CA THR A 43 -17.53 1.27 4.72
C THR A 43 -17.11 1.03 3.27
N SER A 44 -17.59 1.86 2.33
CA SER A 44 -17.25 1.75 0.92
C SER A 44 -15.99 2.56 0.58
N GLN A 45 -14.98 1.87 0.07
CA GLN A 45 -13.74 2.49 -0.42
C GLN A 45 -13.83 3.00 -1.86
N GLU A 46 -14.93 2.71 -2.56
CA GLU A 46 -15.22 3.12 -3.94
C GLU A 46 -16.04 4.41 -4.03
N SER A 47 -16.26 5.08 -2.89
CA SER A 47 -17.11 6.26 -2.80
C SER A 47 -16.61 7.24 -1.74
N GLY A 48 -17.15 8.46 -1.75
CA GLY A 48 -16.82 9.48 -0.76
C GLY A 48 -15.57 10.30 -1.07
N GLN A 49 -15.18 11.12 -0.09
CA GLN A 49 -14.12 12.12 -0.24
C GLN A 49 -12.74 11.46 -0.39
N SER A 50 -12.48 10.40 0.36
CA SER A 50 -11.19 9.70 0.37
C SER A 50 -10.94 8.94 -0.93
N PHE A 51 -11.96 8.29 -1.49
CA PHE A 51 -11.89 7.73 -2.85
C PHE A 51 -11.60 8.80 -3.90
N THR A 52 -12.29 9.94 -3.83
CA THR A 52 -12.07 11.06 -4.76
C THR A 52 -10.66 11.62 -4.64
N ALA A 53 -10.15 11.77 -3.41
CA ALA A 53 -8.79 12.24 -3.15
C ALA A 53 -7.73 11.29 -3.73
N ARG A 54 -7.88 9.97 -3.49
CA ARG A 54 -7.03 8.93 -4.10
C ARG A 54 -7.06 8.99 -5.62
N LYS A 55 -8.25 9.10 -6.24
CA LYS A 55 -8.41 9.19 -7.69
C LYS A 55 -7.75 10.46 -8.26
N ASN A 56 -7.90 11.59 -7.59
CA ASN A 56 -7.29 12.86 -7.97
C ASN A 56 -5.76 12.80 -7.99
N LEU A 57 -5.16 11.82 -7.29
CA LEU A 57 -3.73 11.57 -7.40
C LEU A 57 -3.28 11.15 -8.80
N PHE A 58 -4.14 10.59 -9.64
CA PHE A 58 -3.75 10.02 -10.93
C PHE A 58 -4.41 10.71 -12.13
N VAL A 59 -5.11 11.83 -11.89
CA VAL A 59 -5.73 12.63 -12.96
C VAL A 59 -4.67 13.11 -13.94
N ASN A 60 -5.03 13.13 -15.24
CA ASN A 60 -4.15 13.48 -16.37
C ASN A 60 -2.95 12.54 -16.56
N SER A 61 -3.06 11.27 -16.16
CA SER A 61 -2.01 10.26 -16.33
C SER A 61 -0.68 10.64 -15.67
N ARG A 62 -0.74 11.36 -14.55
CA ARG A 62 0.45 11.79 -13.81
C ARG A 62 1.07 10.64 -13.03
N THR A 63 2.40 10.61 -12.98
CA THR A 63 3.15 9.71 -12.10
C THR A 63 3.10 10.23 -10.66
N VAL A 64 2.84 9.33 -9.71
CA VAL A 64 2.81 9.64 -8.28
C VAL A 64 3.83 8.76 -7.59
N GLN A 65 4.56 9.33 -6.63
CA GLN A 65 5.51 8.60 -5.81
C GLN A 65 4.98 8.53 -4.38
N PHE A 66 5.11 7.35 -3.78
CA PHE A 66 4.74 7.09 -2.40
C PHE A 66 5.97 6.63 -1.63
N ILE A 67 5.96 6.92 -0.33
CA ILE A 67 6.98 6.42 0.59
C ILE A 67 6.28 5.75 1.77
N SER A 68 6.67 4.51 2.04
CA SER A 68 6.19 3.75 3.18
C SER A 68 7.34 2.97 3.80
N LYS A 69 7.22 2.68 5.11
CA LYS A 69 8.02 1.62 5.72
C LYS A 69 7.48 0.27 5.28
N LEU A 70 8.33 -0.76 5.29
CA LEU A 70 7.88 -2.14 5.20
C LEU A 70 7.32 -2.54 6.57
N ASP A 71 6.06 -2.96 6.61
CA ASP A 71 5.39 -3.26 7.87
C ASP A 71 5.76 -4.61 8.47
N ALA A 72 6.71 -5.37 7.91
CA ALA A 72 7.12 -6.68 8.42
C ALA A 72 7.52 -6.62 9.91
N ASP A 73 7.18 -7.66 10.69
CA ASP A 73 7.46 -7.70 12.13
C ASP A 73 8.97 -7.57 12.42
N LEU A 74 9.82 -8.09 11.53
CA LEU A 74 11.27 -7.95 11.59
C LEU A 74 11.74 -6.48 11.63
N PHE A 75 11.02 -5.57 10.97
CA PHE A 75 11.36 -4.15 10.91
C PHE A 75 10.69 -3.32 12.02
N ASN A 76 9.79 -3.93 12.79
CA ASN A 76 9.09 -3.28 13.91
C ASN A 76 9.62 -3.73 15.28
N GLN A 77 10.59 -4.65 15.33
CA GLN A 77 11.17 -5.11 16.58
C GLN A 77 12.21 -4.11 17.16
N PRO A 78 12.30 -3.96 18.49
CA PRO A 78 13.17 -2.97 19.11
C PRO A 78 14.65 -3.39 19.20
N GLN A 79 14.98 -4.65 18.86
CA GLN A 79 16.34 -5.17 19.02
C GLN A 79 17.10 -5.15 17.70
N TYR A 80 18.43 -5.16 17.80
CA TYR A 80 19.30 -5.28 16.66
C TYR A 80 19.32 -6.71 16.13
N LEU A 81 19.60 -6.82 14.83
CA LEU A 81 19.94 -8.09 14.21
C LEU A 81 21.31 -8.54 14.74
N ILE A 82 21.46 -9.85 14.91
CA ILE A 82 22.72 -10.44 15.37
C ILE A 82 23.78 -10.24 14.28
N ASN A 83 25.02 -9.99 14.70
CA ASN A 83 26.16 -9.87 13.79
C ASN A 83 26.32 -11.12 12.92
N HIS A 84 26.81 -10.92 11.68
CA HIS A 84 27.05 -11.98 10.70
C HIS A 84 25.80 -12.78 10.30
N CYS A 85 24.62 -12.16 10.39
CA CYS A 85 23.40 -12.69 9.82
C CYS A 85 23.25 -12.25 8.35
N GLU A 86 22.85 -13.17 7.48
CA GLU A 86 22.44 -12.89 6.09
C GLU A 86 20.91 -12.74 6.05
N ILE A 87 20.42 -11.72 5.36
CA ILE A 87 18.98 -11.42 5.28
C ILE A 87 18.60 -11.26 3.83
N ASP A 88 17.73 -12.16 3.38
CA ASP A 88 17.08 -12.08 2.08
C ASP A 88 15.65 -11.56 2.26
N ILE A 89 15.30 -10.53 1.48
CA ILE A 89 13.97 -9.93 1.48
C ILE A 89 13.36 -10.13 0.09
N GLU A 90 12.31 -10.92 0.01
CA GLU A 90 11.50 -11.09 -1.19
C GLU A 90 10.20 -10.29 -1.08
N ILE A 91 9.90 -9.47 -2.08
CA ILE A 91 8.68 -8.66 -2.14
C ILE A 91 7.81 -9.19 -3.27
N LEU A 92 6.65 -9.74 -2.91
CA LEU A 92 5.68 -10.28 -3.85
C LEU A 92 4.45 -9.36 -3.97
N PRO A 93 3.95 -9.07 -5.17
CA PRO A 93 2.73 -8.30 -5.34
C PRO A 93 1.51 -9.11 -4.88
N ASN A 94 0.54 -8.42 -4.30
CA ASN A 94 -0.77 -9.01 -3.99
C ASN A 94 -1.66 -9.09 -5.24
N GLU A 95 -2.80 -9.78 -5.12
CA GLU A 95 -3.78 -9.82 -6.19
C GLU A 95 -4.19 -8.41 -6.63
N PRO A 96 -4.36 -8.15 -7.95
CA PRO A 96 -4.69 -6.81 -8.46
C PRO A 96 -5.95 -6.19 -7.83
N LYS A 97 -6.93 -7.03 -7.46
CA LYS A 97 -8.16 -6.61 -6.77
C LYS A 97 -7.89 -5.96 -5.41
N PHE A 98 -6.80 -6.35 -4.74
CA PHE A 98 -6.38 -5.78 -3.46
C PHE A 98 -5.49 -4.55 -3.66
N VAL A 99 -4.58 -4.58 -4.63
CA VAL A 99 -3.57 -3.52 -4.83
C VAL A 99 -4.19 -2.21 -5.30
N LEU A 100 -5.23 -2.25 -6.14
CA LEU A 100 -5.85 -1.07 -6.74
C LEU A 100 -7.38 -1.10 -6.64
N ILE A 101 -7.93 -0.10 -5.96
CA ILE A 101 -9.37 0.15 -5.91
C ILE A 101 -9.73 1.07 -7.07
N ALA A 102 -10.02 0.47 -8.22
CA ALA A 102 -10.41 1.16 -9.44
C ALA A 102 -11.70 0.52 -9.99
N PRO A 103 -12.89 0.97 -9.55
CA PRO A 103 -14.14 0.43 -10.06
C PRO A 103 -14.23 0.64 -11.58
N PRO A 104 -14.78 -0.32 -12.33
CA PRO A 104 -14.93 -0.20 -13.77
C PRO A 104 -15.79 1.03 -14.10
N PRO A 105 -15.51 1.74 -15.21
CA PRO A 105 -16.34 2.85 -15.65
C PRO A 105 -17.80 2.41 -15.78
N PRO A 106 -18.78 3.24 -15.39
CA PRO A 106 -20.18 2.89 -15.54
C PRO A 106 -20.47 2.56 -17.01
N VAL A 107 -21.09 1.39 -17.24
CA VAL A 107 -21.46 0.92 -18.58
C VAL A 107 -22.64 1.76 -19.06
N VAL A 108 -22.36 2.79 -19.85
CA VAL A 108 -23.39 3.59 -20.52
C VAL A 108 -23.76 2.91 -21.84
N LEU A 109 -25.03 2.56 -22.02
CA LEU A 109 -25.56 1.99 -23.26
C LEU A 109 -25.23 2.93 -24.44
N GLY A 110 -24.41 2.46 -25.38
CA GLY A 110 -23.99 3.20 -26.58
C GLY A 110 -22.63 3.90 -26.49
N ALA A 111 -21.93 3.83 -25.35
CA ALA A 111 -20.54 4.29 -25.25
C ALA A 111 -19.55 3.23 -25.77
N PRO A 112 -18.42 3.63 -26.38
CA PRO A 112 -17.36 2.69 -26.75
C PRO A 112 -16.90 1.92 -25.50
N ALA A 113 -16.49 0.66 -25.70
CA ALA A 113 -16.04 -0.22 -24.62
C ALA A 113 -15.06 0.53 -23.70
N ALA A 114 -15.37 0.54 -22.40
CA ALA A 114 -14.59 1.25 -21.40
C ALA A 114 -13.11 0.92 -21.53
N GLN A 115 -12.29 1.94 -21.83
CA GLN A 115 -10.85 1.74 -22.01
C GLN A 115 -10.25 1.23 -20.71
N LEU A 116 -9.63 0.05 -20.75
CA LEU A 116 -8.93 -0.53 -19.61
C LEU A 116 -7.76 0.38 -19.23
N THR A 117 -7.91 1.13 -18.14
CA THR A 117 -6.82 1.93 -17.59
C THR A 117 -5.71 1.00 -17.12
N LYS A 118 -4.57 1.04 -17.81
CA LYS A 118 -3.39 0.27 -17.43
C LYS A 118 -2.61 1.04 -16.37
N TYR A 119 -2.45 0.44 -15.20
CA TYR A 119 -1.60 0.98 -14.14
C TYR A 119 -0.25 0.27 -14.16
N GLN A 120 0.82 1.01 -13.88
CA GLN A 120 2.16 0.48 -13.70
C GLN A 120 2.65 0.86 -12.30
N PHE A 121 3.23 -0.10 -11.60
CA PHE A 121 3.85 0.07 -10.31
C PHE A 121 5.33 -0.27 -10.43
N GLU A 122 6.18 0.55 -9.82
CA GLU A 122 7.62 0.37 -9.82
C GLU A 122 8.20 0.77 -8.46
N ILE A 123 9.14 -0.02 -7.96
CA ILE A 123 9.90 0.31 -6.76
C ILE A 123 11.11 1.12 -7.19
N ILE A 124 11.07 2.43 -6.91
CA ILE A 124 12.15 3.37 -7.30
C ILE A 124 13.38 3.21 -6.39
N ASN A 125 13.16 3.05 -5.08
CA ASN A 125 14.23 2.95 -4.10
C ASN A 125 13.75 2.20 -2.85
N CYS A 126 14.62 1.36 -2.27
CA CYS A 126 14.40 0.71 -0.98
C CYS A 126 15.69 0.82 -0.15
N LYS A 127 15.59 1.41 1.04
CA LYS A 127 16.75 1.66 1.91
C LYS A 127 16.53 1.03 3.27
N LEU A 128 17.51 0.25 3.72
CA LEU A 128 17.59 -0.24 5.09
C LEU A 128 18.44 0.74 5.91
N TYR A 129 17.84 1.36 6.91
CA TYR A 129 18.54 2.25 7.82
C TYR A 129 18.94 1.48 9.07
N VAL A 130 20.24 1.43 9.35
CA VAL A 130 20.79 0.84 10.57
C VAL A 130 21.21 1.98 11.48
N LYS A 131 20.82 1.90 12.76
CA LYS A 131 21.24 2.87 13.77
C LYS A 131 22.68 2.55 14.17
N ASN A 132 23.60 3.48 13.89
CA ASN A 132 24.99 3.42 14.33
C ASN A 132 25.12 3.75 15.82
#